data_AF-A0AAX4K4K8-F1
#
_entry.id   AF-A0AAX4K4K8-F1
#
_cell.length_a   1.000
_cell.length_b   1.000
_cell.length_c   1.000
_cell.angle_alpha   90.00
_cell.angle_beta   90.00
_cell.angle_gamma   90.00
#
_symmetry.space_group_name_H-M   'P 1'
#
loop_
_entity.id
_entity.type
_entity.pdbx_description
1 polymer ?
#
loop_
_entity_poly.entity_id
_entity_poly.type
_entity_poly.pdbx_seq_one_letter_code
_entity_poly.pdbx_strand_id
1 'polypeptide(L)'
;MLAVPCKYCPVLLAFGFLHVALGAAVVNSSGKALARRDDEAKSQLWSDPDGPSLNDINDNMSLDLNGGDETVKTALGVLVKLDPDAVKQIVTASDDKATFTIQTGDDEKKSRIDKQYSFEEITELNDQYNTVPNQNILGTNWWWQGLIYAMAEVTAKEKDIDLDEMLSGSEGISVDDALFMLTGRKAIDSDYLFDYEWYKLLKKAKSTPVIYHDKHDSTYNIVMSIEGENKETATVKSKRLQNSAWTEITAALQDVMMNCDHVFYLEDEGAVP
;
A
#
# COMPACT_ATOMS: atom_id res chain seq x y z
N MET A 1 27.66 77.18 -1.20
CA MET A 1 27.21 77.98 -0.05
C MET A 1 25.69 77.88 0.02
N LEU A 2 25.18 77.31 1.12
CA LEU A 2 23.86 77.35 1.74
C LEU A 2 22.53 77.34 0.93
N ALA A 3 21.72 76.32 1.29
CA ALA A 3 20.30 76.33 1.68
C ALA A 3 19.19 76.44 0.61
N VAL A 4 18.20 75.51 0.65
CA VAL A 4 16.90 75.60 1.37
C VAL A 4 16.01 74.37 0.96
N PRO A 5 15.11 73.86 1.82
CA PRO A 5 14.36 72.60 1.64
C PRO A 5 12.87 72.80 1.25
N CYS A 6 12.21 71.74 0.75
CA CYS A 6 10.74 71.61 0.68
C CYS A 6 10.40 70.11 0.53
N LYS A 7 9.76 69.43 1.50
CA LYS A 7 8.36 69.43 1.98
C LYS A 7 7.41 68.60 1.09
N TYR A 8 6.56 67.81 1.77
CA TYR A 8 5.52 66.85 1.32
C TYR A 8 6.06 65.40 1.09
N CYS A 9 6.10 64.47 2.07
CA CYS A 9 5.03 63.79 2.86
C CYS A 9 4.13 62.88 1.98
N PRO A 10 3.59 61.71 2.44
CA PRO A 10 4.14 60.59 3.23
C PRO A 10 3.68 59.19 2.70
N VAL A 11 3.96 58.12 3.47
CA VAL A 11 3.25 56.80 3.54
C VAL A 11 3.71 55.65 2.62
N LEU A 12 4.55 54.77 3.19
CA LEU A 12 4.51 53.28 3.17
C LEU A 12 5.92 52.66 3.28
N LEU A 13 6.63 52.98 4.37
CA LEU A 13 7.67 52.12 4.93
C LEU A 13 7.07 51.46 6.17
N ALA A 14 6.26 50.42 5.95
CA ALA A 14 5.67 49.63 7.02
C ALA A 14 5.37 48.21 6.51
N PHE A 15 6.39 47.50 6.03
CA PHE A 15 6.44 46.02 6.04
C PHE A 15 7.89 45.57 6.14
N GLY A 16 8.59 46.08 7.16
CA GLY A 16 9.73 45.40 7.73
C GLY A 16 9.20 44.38 8.74
N PHE A 17 8.98 43.14 8.30
CA PHE A 17 8.88 42.02 9.23
C PHE A 17 10.19 41.22 9.18
N LEU A 18 11.14 41.75 9.95
CA LEU A 18 12.06 40.95 10.72
C LEU A 18 11.21 40.15 11.74
N HIS A 19 10.93 38.88 11.44
CA HIS A 19 10.76 37.86 12.49
C HIS A 19 12.02 37.02 12.41
N VAL A 20 13.08 37.41 13.12
CA VAL A 20 13.44 36.78 14.40
C VAL A 20 13.23 35.27 14.30
N ALA A 21 14.31 34.60 13.89
CA ALA A 21 14.51 33.18 14.16
C ALA A 21 14.56 32.97 15.68
N LEU A 22 13.38 32.98 16.30
CA LEU A 22 13.16 32.33 17.58
C LEU A 22 12.92 30.87 17.24
N GLY A 23 13.81 30.02 17.75
CA GLY A 23 13.69 28.58 17.62
C GLY A 23 12.27 28.15 17.91
N ALA A 24 11.58 27.69 16.87
CA ALA A 24 10.58 26.67 17.07
C ALA A 24 11.37 25.52 17.67
N ALA A 25 11.12 25.30 18.96
CA ALA A 25 11.55 24.11 19.64
C ALA A 25 11.31 22.95 18.68
N VAL A 26 12.36 22.21 18.39
CA VAL A 26 12.21 20.77 18.22
C VAL A 26 11.39 20.38 19.43
N VAL A 27 10.08 20.21 19.22
CA VAL A 27 9.29 19.45 20.17
C VAL A 27 9.94 18.08 20.02
N ASN A 28 10.95 17.85 20.86
CA ASN A 28 11.19 16.55 21.43
C ASN A 28 9.79 16.13 21.85
N SER A 29 9.10 15.40 20.98
CA SER A 29 7.99 14.57 21.40
C SER A 29 8.67 13.64 22.37
N SER A 30 8.60 14.06 23.63
CA SER A 30 9.11 13.36 24.78
C SER A 30 8.91 11.89 24.52
N GLY A 31 9.98 11.11 24.66
CA GLY A 31 9.94 9.67 24.81
C GLY A 31 9.05 9.32 26.01
N LYS A 32 7.74 9.53 25.85
CA LYS A 32 6.75 8.71 26.47
C LYS A 32 6.97 7.38 25.79
N ALA A 33 7.73 6.52 26.46
CA ALA A 33 7.43 5.11 26.46
C ALA A 33 5.90 5.02 26.34
N LEU A 34 5.43 4.55 25.18
CA LEU A 34 4.03 4.33 24.89
C LEU A 34 3.57 3.34 25.94
N ALA A 35 3.15 3.87 27.08
CA ALA A 35 2.49 3.16 28.13
C ALA A 35 1.40 2.37 27.43
N ARG A 36 1.43 1.05 27.63
CA ARG A 36 0.42 0.08 27.20
C ARG A 36 -0.92 0.80 27.14
N ARG A 37 -1.32 1.18 25.92
CA ARG A 37 -2.61 1.82 25.71
C ARG A 37 -3.60 0.73 26.01
N ASP A 38 -4.40 0.99 27.04
CA ASP A 38 -5.26 0.04 27.75
C ASP A 38 -6.12 -0.80 26.81
N ASP A 39 -6.47 -1.99 27.30
CA ASP A 39 -6.90 -3.22 26.61
C ASP A 39 -8.19 -3.16 25.77
N GLU A 40 -8.71 -1.97 25.42
CA GLU A 40 -9.99 -1.81 24.70
C GLU A 40 -9.87 -1.44 23.21
N ALA A 41 -8.68 -1.05 22.74
CA ALA A 41 -8.47 -0.70 21.32
C ALA A 41 -7.89 -1.85 20.46
N LYS A 42 -7.79 -3.07 21.00
CA LYS A 42 -6.94 -4.16 20.47
C LYS A 42 -7.70 -5.32 19.82
N SER A 43 -8.82 -5.10 19.14
CA SER A 43 -9.52 -6.21 18.46
C SER A 43 -10.29 -5.82 17.21
N GLN A 44 -10.29 -4.54 16.83
CA GLN A 44 -11.08 -4.08 15.70
C GLN A 44 -10.49 -4.67 14.41
N LEU A 45 -11.34 -5.28 13.59
CA LEU A 45 -10.90 -5.86 12.33
C LEU A 45 -10.41 -4.77 11.37
N TRP A 46 -11.14 -3.66 11.28
CA TRP A 46 -10.87 -2.48 10.45
C TRP A 46 -10.53 -1.27 11.32
N SER A 47 -9.75 -0.30 10.84
CA SER A 47 -9.57 0.96 11.60
C SER A 47 -10.70 1.97 11.39
N ASP A 48 -11.40 1.89 10.25
CA ASP A 48 -12.52 2.74 9.89
C ASP A 48 -13.85 1.97 10.01
N PRO A 49 -14.91 2.53 10.63
CA PRO A 49 -16.25 1.96 10.61
C PRO A 49 -16.81 1.64 9.21
N ASP A 50 -16.38 2.38 8.18
CA ASP A 50 -16.85 2.20 6.80
C ASP A 50 -16.18 0.98 6.11
N GLY A 51 -15.14 0.40 6.72
CA GLY A 51 -14.51 -0.85 6.31
C GLY A 51 -13.01 -0.72 6.00
N PRO A 52 -12.46 -1.62 5.18
CA PRO A 52 -11.04 -1.62 4.85
C PRO A 52 -10.65 -0.36 4.10
N SER A 53 -9.52 0.21 4.48
CA SER A 53 -8.96 1.40 3.82
C SER A 53 -7.48 1.22 3.53
N LEU A 54 -6.97 2.00 2.57
CA LEU A 54 -5.52 2.02 2.31
C LEU A 54 -4.73 2.35 3.57
N ASN A 55 -5.26 3.22 4.45
CA ASN A 55 -4.59 3.63 5.68
C ASN A 55 -4.45 2.49 6.70
N ASP A 56 -5.21 1.39 6.55
CA ASP A 56 -5.03 0.20 7.36
C ASP A 56 -3.69 -0.48 7.06
N ILE A 57 -3.38 -0.59 5.76
CA ILE A 57 -2.22 -1.29 5.22
C ILE A 57 -1.00 -0.38 5.39
N ASN A 58 -0.06 -0.81 6.21
CA ASN A 58 1.13 -0.03 6.51
C ASN A 58 2.41 -0.88 6.43
N ASP A 59 3.53 -0.16 6.43
CA ASP A 59 4.88 -0.70 6.25
C ASP A 59 5.66 -0.84 7.56
N ASN A 60 5.05 -0.49 8.71
CA ASN A 60 5.74 -0.55 10.01
C ASN A 60 5.97 -2.00 10.45
N MET A 61 5.28 -2.96 9.84
CA MET A 61 5.68 -4.37 9.88
C MET A 61 6.20 -4.76 8.51
N SER A 62 7.52 -4.96 8.42
CA SER A 62 8.05 -5.88 7.44
C SER A 62 7.91 -7.26 8.07
N LEU A 63 6.95 -8.05 7.57
CA LEU A 63 7.09 -9.49 7.72
C LEU A 63 8.35 -9.85 6.92
N ASP A 64 9.20 -10.75 7.42
CA ASP A 64 10.43 -11.16 6.71
C ASP A 64 10.16 -12.00 5.45
N LEU A 65 9.00 -11.78 4.82
CA LEU A 65 8.71 -12.22 3.47
C LEU A 65 9.72 -11.50 2.59
N ASN A 66 10.86 -12.09 2.24
CA ASN A 66 11.94 -11.48 1.44
C ASN A 66 11.39 -10.79 0.15
N GLY A 67 10.91 -9.54 0.27
CA GLY A 67 10.16 -8.80 -0.75
C GLY A 67 8.69 -9.19 -0.98
N GLY A 68 8.16 -10.23 -0.32
CA GLY A 68 6.81 -10.76 -0.57
C GLY A 68 5.68 -10.11 0.23
N ASP A 69 5.98 -9.35 1.28
CA ASP A 69 4.95 -8.64 2.03
C ASP A 69 4.50 -7.39 1.27
N GLU A 70 5.44 -6.71 0.59
CA GLU A 70 5.15 -5.54 -0.23
C GLU A 70 4.27 -5.89 -1.44
N THR A 71 4.52 -7.02 -2.11
CA THR A 71 3.71 -7.48 -3.24
C THR A 71 2.25 -7.70 -2.81
N VAL A 72 2.03 -8.37 -1.68
CA VAL A 72 0.70 -8.63 -1.13
C VAL A 72 0.07 -7.32 -0.64
N LYS A 73 0.78 -6.47 0.10
CA LYS A 73 0.28 -5.15 0.53
C LYS A 73 -0.13 -4.28 -0.66
N THR A 74 0.60 -4.34 -1.77
CA THR A 74 0.28 -3.59 -2.99
C THR A 74 -0.94 -4.16 -3.70
N ALA A 75 -1.02 -5.49 -3.85
CA ALA A 75 -2.20 -6.17 -4.40
C ALA A 75 -3.47 -5.90 -3.56
N LEU A 76 -3.35 -5.91 -2.23
CA LEU A 76 -4.41 -5.51 -1.31
C LEU A 76 -4.76 -4.02 -1.46
N GLY A 77 -3.75 -3.16 -1.56
CA GLY A 77 -3.97 -1.74 -1.72
C GLY A 77 -4.75 -1.42 -3.00
N VAL A 78 -4.44 -2.07 -4.13
CA VAL A 78 -5.19 -1.85 -5.36
C VAL A 78 -6.62 -2.40 -5.27
N LEU A 79 -6.84 -3.51 -4.56
CA LEU A 79 -8.16 -4.05 -4.29
C LEU A 79 -9.00 -3.07 -3.46
N VAL A 80 -8.48 -2.61 -2.33
CA VAL A 80 -9.14 -1.60 -1.47
C VAL A 80 -9.45 -0.32 -2.25
N LYS A 81 -8.53 0.10 -3.13
CA LYS A 81 -8.72 1.29 -3.98
C LYS A 81 -9.89 1.13 -4.96
N LEU A 82 -10.10 -0.07 -5.49
CA LEU A 82 -11.10 -0.33 -6.53
C LEU A 82 -12.46 -0.68 -5.93
N ASP A 83 -12.45 -1.58 -4.94
CA ASP A 83 -13.65 -2.08 -4.28
C ASP A 83 -13.35 -2.52 -2.84
N PRO A 84 -13.53 -1.63 -1.84
CA PRO A 84 -13.44 -1.99 -0.43
C PRO A 84 -14.44 -3.08 0.00
N ASP A 85 -15.59 -3.21 -0.68
CA ASP A 85 -16.59 -4.22 -0.34
C ASP A 85 -16.17 -5.61 -0.83
N ALA A 86 -15.43 -5.70 -1.93
CA ALA A 86 -14.77 -6.95 -2.34
C ALA A 86 -13.85 -7.50 -1.24
N VAL A 87 -13.13 -6.63 -0.54
CA VAL A 87 -12.29 -7.03 0.62
C VAL A 87 -13.15 -7.60 1.76
N LYS A 88 -14.34 -7.05 1.99
CA LYS A 88 -15.28 -7.59 2.99
C LYS A 88 -15.87 -8.95 2.60
N GLN A 89 -15.84 -9.32 1.32
CA GLN A 89 -16.25 -10.64 0.87
C GLN A 89 -15.17 -11.71 1.10
N ILE A 90 -13.89 -11.33 1.02
CA ILE A 90 -12.76 -12.24 1.29
C ILE A 90 -12.34 -12.26 2.77
N VAL A 91 -12.70 -11.23 3.54
CA VAL A 91 -12.47 -11.18 5.00
C VAL A 91 -13.79 -10.98 5.73
N THR A 92 -14.27 -12.05 6.37
CA THR A 92 -15.52 -12.01 7.14
C THR A 92 -15.24 -12.18 8.63
N ALA A 93 -15.74 -11.26 9.45
CA ALA A 93 -15.65 -11.36 10.90
C ALA A 93 -16.70 -12.33 11.48
N SER A 94 -16.31 -13.13 12.46
CA SER A 94 -17.20 -13.97 13.28
C SER A 94 -16.68 -14.02 14.71
N ASP A 95 -17.42 -13.43 15.64
CA ASP A 95 -17.10 -13.40 17.08
C ASP A 95 -15.66 -12.92 17.37
N ASP A 96 -14.77 -13.82 17.77
CA ASP A 96 -13.36 -13.60 18.13
C ASP A 96 -12.38 -13.84 16.97
N LYS A 97 -12.88 -14.28 15.81
CA LYS A 97 -12.08 -14.64 14.64
C LYS A 97 -12.51 -13.89 13.38
N ALA A 98 -11.61 -13.83 12.41
CA ALA A 98 -11.92 -13.51 11.04
C ALA A 98 -11.59 -14.71 10.15
N THR A 99 -12.45 -14.94 9.16
CA THR A 99 -12.22 -15.90 8.09
C THR A 99 -11.66 -15.16 6.88
N PHE A 100 -10.58 -15.68 6.33
CA PHE A 100 -9.87 -15.19 5.15
C PHE A 100 -10.02 -16.23 4.04
N THR A 101 -10.78 -15.89 3.01
CA THR A 101 -11.04 -16.76 1.87
C THR A 101 -10.02 -16.47 0.77
N ILE A 102 -9.15 -17.46 0.51
CA ILE A 102 -8.07 -17.37 -0.47
C ILE A 102 -8.42 -18.19 -1.70
N GLN A 103 -8.31 -17.59 -2.87
CA GLN A 103 -8.42 -18.29 -4.13
C GLN A 103 -7.11 -19.02 -4.46
N THR A 104 -7.21 -20.26 -4.94
CA THR A 104 -6.07 -21.14 -5.16
C THR A 104 -6.30 -22.00 -6.41
N GLY A 105 -5.23 -22.62 -6.92
CA GLY A 105 -5.24 -23.36 -8.20
C GLY A 105 -4.92 -22.47 -9.41
N ASP A 106 -5.36 -22.90 -10.59
CA ASP A 106 -5.15 -22.16 -11.85
C ASP A 106 -6.48 -21.71 -12.46
N ASP A 107 -6.44 -21.09 -13.64
CA ASP A 107 -7.63 -20.62 -14.33
C ASP A 107 -8.64 -21.72 -14.68
N GLU A 108 -8.19 -22.97 -14.81
CA GLU A 108 -9.02 -24.12 -15.15
C GLU A 108 -9.59 -24.81 -13.90
N LYS A 109 -8.90 -24.70 -12.76
CA LYS A 109 -9.22 -25.41 -11.50
C LYS A 109 -9.16 -24.48 -10.29
N LYS A 110 -10.03 -23.48 -10.31
CA LYS A 110 -10.25 -22.53 -9.22
C LYS A 110 -10.85 -23.24 -8.00
N SER A 111 -10.20 -23.14 -6.85
CA SER A 111 -10.73 -23.56 -5.54
C SER A 111 -10.53 -22.49 -4.47
N ARG A 112 -11.33 -22.52 -3.41
CA ARG A 112 -11.26 -21.56 -2.30
C ARG A 112 -10.85 -22.26 -1.03
N ILE A 113 -9.91 -21.68 -0.30
CA ILE A 113 -9.45 -22.16 1.00
C ILE A 113 -9.76 -21.06 2.02
N ASP A 114 -10.48 -21.44 3.07
CA ASP A 114 -10.75 -20.56 4.20
C ASP A 114 -9.69 -20.78 5.29
N LYS A 115 -9.09 -19.69 5.75
CA LYS A 115 -8.21 -19.64 6.92
C LYS A 115 -8.88 -18.81 8.00
N GLN A 116 -8.73 -19.21 9.26
CA GLN A 116 -9.32 -18.50 10.38
C GLN A 116 -8.24 -18.11 11.37
N TYR A 117 -8.23 -16.83 11.73
CA TYR A 117 -7.36 -16.32 12.77
C TYR A 117 -8.14 -15.44 13.73
N SER A 118 -7.73 -15.45 14.98
CA SER A 118 -8.06 -14.46 16.00
C SER A 118 -6.99 -13.37 16.03
N PHE A 119 -7.32 -12.25 16.66
CA PHE A 119 -6.33 -11.20 16.91
C PHE A 119 -5.12 -11.71 17.72
N GLU A 120 -5.35 -12.61 18.68
CA GLU A 120 -4.30 -13.20 19.50
C GLU A 120 -3.35 -14.06 18.66
N GLU A 121 -3.89 -14.93 17.80
CA GLU A 121 -3.09 -15.75 16.88
C GLU A 121 -2.24 -14.87 15.93
N ILE A 122 -2.80 -13.78 15.38
CA ILE A 122 -2.03 -12.84 14.54
C ILE A 122 -0.97 -12.10 15.34
N THR A 123 -1.26 -11.74 16.60
CA THR A 123 -0.28 -11.09 17.47
C THR A 123 0.90 -12.03 17.76
N GLU A 124 0.64 -13.30 18.03
CA GLU A 124 1.69 -14.31 18.26
C GLU A 124 2.55 -14.56 17.02
N LEU A 125 1.93 -14.67 15.84
CA LEU A 125 2.63 -14.78 14.56
C LEU A 125 3.50 -13.54 14.30
N ASN A 126 2.97 -12.35 14.57
CA ASN A 126 3.70 -11.10 14.44
C ASN A 126 4.92 -11.08 15.38
N ASP A 127 4.79 -11.53 16.62
CA ASP A 127 5.90 -11.61 17.57
C ASP A 127 6.97 -12.62 17.13
N GLN A 128 6.58 -13.69 16.43
CA GLN A 128 7.48 -14.71 15.90
C GLN A 128 8.25 -14.24 14.66
N TYR A 129 7.59 -13.55 13.73
CA TYR A 129 8.13 -13.25 12.39
C TYR A 129 8.49 -11.78 12.15
N ASN A 130 8.18 -10.85 13.06
CA ASN A 130 8.65 -9.47 12.92
C ASN A 130 10.15 -9.35 13.22
N THR A 131 10.90 -8.84 12.26
CA THR A 131 12.35 -8.61 12.36
C THR A 131 12.71 -7.25 12.95
N VAL A 132 11.72 -6.41 13.27
CA VAL A 132 11.92 -5.07 13.85
C VAL A 132 11.67 -5.09 15.37
N PRO A 133 12.70 -5.32 16.21
CA PRO A 133 12.53 -5.32 17.65
C PRO A 133 12.14 -3.92 18.18
N ASN A 134 11.19 -3.88 19.11
CA ASN A 134 10.73 -2.71 19.89
C ASN A 134 9.77 -1.71 19.23
N GLN A 135 9.11 -2.05 18.13
CA GLN A 135 7.90 -1.31 17.77
C GLN A 135 6.69 -1.98 18.44
N ASN A 136 5.84 -1.21 19.11
CA ASN A 136 4.49 -1.66 19.46
C ASN A 136 3.69 -1.69 18.15
N ILE A 137 3.82 -2.75 17.35
CA ILE A 137 3.26 -2.83 15.98
C ILE A 137 1.85 -3.42 15.94
N LEU A 138 1.17 -3.48 17.08
CA LEU A 138 -0.27 -3.69 17.05
C LEU A 138 -0.92 -2.36 16.71
N GLY A 139 -1.09 -2.15 15.40
CA GLY A 139 -2.03 -1.16 14.88
C GLY A 139 -3.42 -1.39 15.44
N THR A 140 -4.30 -0.40 15.28
CA THR A 140 -5.70 -0.51 15.72
C THR A 140 -6.52 -1.53 14.91
N ASN A 141 -5.93 -2.13 13.87
CA ASN A 141 -6.54 -3.11 12.98
C ASN A 141 -5.53 -4.21 12.61
N TRP A 142 -6.01 -5.39 12.24
CA TRP A 142 -5.18 -6.58 12.02
C TRP A 142 -5.55 -7.41 10.77
N TRP A 143 -6.61 -7.01 10.06
CA TRP A 143 -7.16 -7.80 8.94
C TRP A 143 -6.14 -8.09 7.85
N TRP A 144 -5.35 -7.09 7.45
CA TRP A 144 -4.42 -7.22 6.32
C TRP A 144 -3.25 -8.13 6.68
N GLN A 145 -2.87 -8.17 7.96
CA GLN A 145 -1.84 -9.07 8.48
C GLN A 145 -2.34 -10.51 8.43
N GLY A 146 -3.55 -10.75 8.95
CA GLY A 146 -4.17 -12.07 8.89
C GLY A 146 -4.36 -12.58 7.46
N LEU A 147 -4.64 -11.68 6.52
CA LEU A 147 -4.75 -12.02 5.11
C LEU A 147 -3.39 -12.39 4.49
N ILE A 148 -2.31 -11.67 4.83
CA ILE A 148 -0.95 -12.03 4.40
C ILE A 148 -0.57 -13.43 4.91
N TYR A 149 -0.81 -13.72 6.20
CA TYR A 149 -0.53 -15.04 6.76
C TYR A 149 -1.39 -16.15 6.12
N ALA A 150 -2.68 -15.88 5.89
CA ALA A 150 -3.56 -16.80 5.19
C ALA A 150 -3.02 -17.17 3.80
N MET A 151 -2.57 -16.16 3.05
CA MET A 151 -2.00 -16.35 1.71
C MET A 151 -0.69 -17.13 1.80
N ALA A 152 0.24 -16.74 2.69
CA ALA A 152 1.51 -17.44 2.87
C ALA A 152 1.33 -18.92 3.21
N GLU A 153 0.40 -19.26 4.11
CA GLU A 153 0.09 -20.66 4.44
C GLU A 153 -0.48 -21.46 3.26
N VAL A 154 -1.33 -20.83 2.45
CA VAL A 154 -1.88 -21.47 1.26
C VAL A 154 -0.77 -21.70 0.23
N THR A 155 0.03 -20.68 -0.06
CA THR A 155 1.13 -20.78 -1.03
C THR A 155 2.20 -21.78 -0.57
N ALA A 156 2.57 -21.79 0.71
CA ALA A 156 3.55 -22.73 1.25
C ALA A 156 3.09 -24.18 1.07
N LYS A 157 1.80 -24.43 1.35
CA LYS A 157 1.19 -25.74 1.14
C LYS A 157 1.13 -26.15 -0.34
N GLU A 158 0.84 -25.23 -1.26
CA GLU A 158 0.82 -25.53 -2.69
C GLU A 158 2.21 -25.82 -3.25
N LYS A 159 3.22 -25.10 -2.77
CA LYS A 159 4.62 -25.26 -3.18
C LYS A 159 5.36 -26.37 -2.43
N ASP A 160 4.71 -27.04 -1.46
CA ASP A 160 5.32 -28.07 -0.59
C ASP A 160 6.59 -27.57 0.12
N ILE A 161 6.54 -26.33 0.64
CA ILE A 161 7.62 -25.71 1.42
C ILE A 161 7.15 -25.35 2.82
N ASP A 162 8.09 -25.22 3.76
CA ASP A 162 7.77 -24.85 5.13
C ASP A 162 7.24 -23.41 5.21
N LEU A 163 6.26 -23.16 6.09
CA LEU A 163 5.73 -21.81 6.30
C LEU A 163 6.84 -20.86 6.76
N ASP A 164 7.77 -21.32 7.60
CA ASP A 164 8.93 -20.54 8.01
C ASP A 164 9.80 -20.15 6.79
N GLU A 165 9.96 -21.04 5.80
CA GLU A 165 10.70 -20.76 4.58
C GLU A 165 9.95 -19.78 3.66
N MET A 166 8.61 -19.86 3.60
CA MET A 166 7.79 -18.84 2.93
C MET A 166 7.88 -17.47 3.63
N LEU A 167 7.90 -17.48 4.97
CA LEU A 167 7.84 -16.27 5.78
C LEU A 167 9.20 -15.62 6.10
N SER A 168 10.30 -16.34 5.91
CA SER A 168 11.68 -15.88 6.23
C SER A 168 12.72 -16.20 5.15
N GLY A 169 12.34 -16.98 4.12
CA GLY A 169 13.20 -17.41 3.02
C GLY A 169 12.92 -16.63 1.73
N SER A 170 13.69 -16.92 0.67
CA SER A 170 13.68 -16.15 -0.59
C SER A 170 12.43 -16.34 -1.45
N GLU A 171 11.55 -17.26 -1.08
CA GLU A 171 10.33 -17.60 -1.82
C GLU A 171 9.19 -16.72 -1.31
N GLY A 172 8.97 -15.58 -1.95
CA GLY A 172 7.83 -14.71 -1.68
C GLY A 172 6.57 -15.07 -2.49
N ILE A 173 5.48 -14.37 -2.21
CA ILE A 173 4.30 -14.35 -3.07
C ILE A 173 4.52 -13.24 -4.11
N SER A 174 4.43 -13.55 -5.41
CA SER A 174 4.56 -12.53 -6.45
C SER A 174 3.29 -11.66 -6.56
N VAL A 175 3.36 -10.51 -7.24
CA VAL A 175 2.20 -9.62 -7.39
C VAL A 175 1.07 -10.28 -8.18
N ASP A 176 1.40 -11.04 -9.22
CA ASP A 176 0.43 -11.76 -10.04
C ASP A 176 -0.25 -12.90 -9.27
N ASP A 177 0.52 -13.68 -8.48
CA ASP A 177 -0.03 -14.67 -7.56
C ASP A 177 -0.94 -14.00 -6.53
N ALA A 178 -0.52 -12.90 -5.92
CA ALA A 178 -1.33 -12.17 -4.94
C ALA A 178 -2.64 -11.66 -5.56
N LEU A 179 -2.60 -11.08 -6.76
CA LEU A 179 -3.79 -10.64 -7.49
C LEU A 179 -4.73 -11.82 -7.80
N PHE A 180 -4.19 -12.96 -8.22
CA PHE A 180 -4.99 -14.16 -8.47
C PHE A 180 -5.63 -14.68 -7.18
N MET A 181 -4.87 -14.77 -6.09
CA MET A 181 -5.37 -15.27 -4.80
C MET A 181 -6.49 -14.39 -4.22
N LEU A 182 -6.45 -13.08 -4.49
CA LEU A 182 -7.44 -12.12 -4.00
C LEU A 182 -8.67 -11.98 -4.92
N THR A 183 -8.48 -12.09 -6.24
CA THR A 183 -9.55 -11.78 -7.22
C THR A 183 -10.08 -13.02 -7.95
N GLY A 184 -9.33 -14.12 -7.90
CA GLY A 184 -9.52 -15.30 -8.75
C GLY A 184 -9.43 -15.06 -10.23
N ARG A 185 -8.80 -13.96 -10.64
CA ARG A 185 -8.59 -13.60 -12.03
C ARG A 185 -7.10 -13.60 -12.32
N LYS A 186 -6.73 -14.14 -13.46
CA LYS A 186 -5.34 -14.20 -13.88
C LYS A 186 -4.79 -12.80 -14.10
N ALA A 187 -3.63 -12.55 -13.52
CA ALA A 187 -2.84 -11.37 -13.78
C ALA A 187 -1.82 -11.65 -14.89
N ILE A 188 -1.43 -10.60 -15.59
CA ILE A 188 -0.35 -10.56 -16.55
C ILE A 188 0.77 -9.72 -15.93
N ASP A 189 1.96 -10.29 -15.87
CA ASP A 189 3.21 -9.58 -15.68
C ASP A 189 3.82 -9.27 -17.06
N SER A 190 4.11 -7.99 -17.31
CA SER A 190 4.67 -7.53 -18.58
C SER A 190 5.88 -6.62 -18.36
N ASP A 191 7.01 -7.04 -18.93
CA ASP A 191 8.27 -6.30 -18.97
C ASP A 191 8.37 -5.33 -20.16
N TYR A 192 7.53 -5.53 -21.18
CA TYR A 192 7.55 -4.77 -22.41
C TYR A 192 6.16 -4.56 -22.99
N LEU A 193 5.67 -3.32 -22.88
CA LEU A 193 4.50 -2.84 -23.62
C LEU A 193 4.93 -1.70 -24.55
N PHE A 194 4.33 -1.64 -25.74
CA PHE A 194 4.54 -0.50 -26.63
C PHE A 194 3.89 0.77 -26.04
N ASP A 195 4.43 1.96 -26.34
CA ASP A 195 3.95 3.25 -25.78
C ASP A 195 2.43 3.44 -25.78
N TYR A 196 1.78 2.98 -26.85
CA TYR A 196 0.34 3.17 -27.01
C TYR A 196 -0.49 2.18 -26.18
N GLU A 197 0.09 1.02 -25.87
CA GLU A 197 -0.53 0.00 -25.01
C GLU A 197 -0.46 0.44 -23.55
N TRP A 198 0.66 1.02 -23.12
CA TRP A 198 0.81 1.68 -21.83
C TRP A 198 -0.29 2.70 -21.55
N TYR A 199 -0.47 3.67 -22.43
CA TYR A 199 -1.48 4.72 -22.24
C TYR A 199 -2.90 4.16 -22.11
N LYS A 200 -3.23 3.14 -22.93
CA LYS A 200 -4.54 2.48 -22.88
C LYS A 200 -4.72 1.67 -21.61
N LEU A 201 -3.69 0.92 -21.20
CA LEU A 201 -3.71 0.08 -20.01
C LEU A 201 -3.89 0.95 -18.76
N LEU A 202 -3.04 1.96 -18.57
CA LEU A 202 -3.09 2.84 -17.40
C LEU A 202 -4.41 3.63 -17.33
N LYS A 203 -5.06 3.90 -18.47
CA LYS A 203 -6.41 4.49 -18.50
C LYS A 203 -7.48 3.60 -17.85
N LYS A 204 -7.31 2.28 -17.90
CA LYS A 204 -8.23 1.32 -17.29
C LYS A 204 -8.04 1.19 -15.79
N ALA A 205 -6.94 1.70 -15.23
CA ALA A 205 -6.64 1.63 -13.80
C ALA A 205 -7.73 2.19 -12.88
N LYS A 206 -8.67 3.01 -13.42
CA LYS A 206 -9.86 3.46 -12.69
C LYS A 206 -10.80 2.31 -12.31
N SER A 207 -10.82 1.22 -13.07
CA SER A 207 -11.75 0.10 -12.89
C SER A 207 -11.08 -1.27 -12.80
N THR A 208 -9.82 -1.43 -13.22
CA THR A 208 -9.07 -2.69 -13.10
C THR A 208 -7.77 -2.48 -12.33
N PRO A 209 -7.24 -3.51 -11.64
CA PRO A 209 -5.92 -3.44 -11.04
C PRO A 209 -4.86 -3.14 -12.07
N VAL A 210 -4.03 -2.14 -11.77
CA VAL A 210 -2.81 -1.82 -12.52
C VAL A 210 -1.76 -1.39 -11.52
N ILE A 211 -0.69 -2.19 -11.43
CA ILE A 211 0.46 -1.98 -10.57
C ILE A 211 1.69 -1.90 -11.47
N TYR A 212 2.64 -1.03 -11.17
CA TYR A 212 3.94 -1.04 -11.83
C TYR A 212 5.08 -1.03 -10.81
N HIS A 213 6.20 -1.63 -11.18
CA HIS A 213 7.43 -1.61 -10.40
C HIS A 213 8.41 -0.62 -11.04
N ASP A 214 9.07 0.20 -10.22
CA ASP A 214 10.05 1.19 -10.69
C ASP A 214 11.45 0.56 -10.63
N LYS A 215 12.18 0.48 -11.73
CA LYS A 215 13.49 -0.19 -11.76
C LYS A 215 14.57 0.47 -10.88
N HIS A 216 14.34 1.70 -10.40
CA HIS A 216 15.27 2.43 -9.53
C HIS A 216 14.93 2.31 -8.04
N ASP A 217 13.80 1.72 -7.70
CA ASP A 217 13.29 1.60 -6.34
C ASP A 217 12.69 0.20 -6.17
N SER A 218 12.98 -0.52 -5.10
CA SER A 218 12.49 -1.90 -4.93
C SER A 218 10.99 -1.98 -4.63
N THR A 219 10.22 -0.94 -4.96
CA THR A 219 8.87 -0.72 -4.48
C THR A 219 7.83 -0.65 -5.60
N TYR A 220 6.64 -1.14 -5.27
CA TYR A 220 5.52 -1.17 -6.22
C TYR A 220 4.63 0.07 -6.10
N ASN A 221 4.04 0.46 -7.22
CA ASN A 221 3.18 1.62 -7.35
C ASN A 221 1.81 1.21 -7.87
N ILE A 222 0.76 1.58 -7.13
CA ILE A 222 -0.63 1.41 -7.56
C ILE A 222 -1.01 2.59 -8.45
N VAL A 223 -1.46 2.33 -9.68
CA VAL A 223 -1.96 3.38 -10.55
C VAL A 223 -3.35 3.81 -10.10
N MET A 224 -3.47 5.04 -9.63
CA MET A 224 -4.73 5.59 -9.15
C MET A 224 -5.56 6.11 -10.33
N SER A 225 -4.91 6.87 -11.20
CA SER A 225 -5.52 7.45 -12.40
C SER A 225 -4.47 7.95 -13.38
N ILE A 226 -4.91 8.20 -14.61
CA ILE A 226 -4.16 8.93 -15.63
C ILE A 226 -5.00 10.10 -16.12
N GLU A 227 -4.37 11.25 -16.27
CA GLU A 227 -4.97 12.50 -16.77
C GLU A 227 -4.21 12.93 -18.02
N GLY A 228 -4.85 13.71 -18.91
CA GLY A 228 -4.27 14.15 -20.18
C GLY A 228 -4.97 13.56 -21.41
N GLU A 229 -4.90 14.30 -22.53
CA GLU A 229 -5.67 14.01 -23.74
C GLU A 229 -5.02 12.93 -24.61
N ASN A 230 -3.69 12.81 -24.54
CA ASN A 230 -2.88 11.88 -25.34
C ASN A 230 -1.65 11.43 -24.54
N LYS A 231 -0.85 10.53 -25.11
CA LYS A 231 0.31 9.94 -24.43
C LYS A 231 1.43 10.97 -24.14
N GLU A 232 1.53 12.03 -24.95
CA GLU A 232 2.55 13.07 -24.83
C GLU A 232 2.27 14.04 -23.68
N THR A 233 0.99 14.23 -23.34
CA THR A 233 0.53 15.15 -22.29
C THR A 233 0.07 14.43 -21.03
N ALA A 234 0.12 13.09 -21.03
CA ALA A 234 -0.44 12.29 -19.96
C ALA A 234 0.41 12.35 -18.68
N THR A 235 -0.27 12.48 -17.55
CA THR A 235 0.31 12.36 -16.22
C THR A 235 -0.32 11.19 -15.47
N VAL A 236 0.51 10.34 -14.90
CA VAL A 236 0.11 9.20 -14.08
C VAL A 236 0.12 9.64 -12.62
N LYS A 237 -1.01 9.46 -11.94
CA LYS A 237 -1.12 9.56 -10.48
C LYS A 237 -1.07 8.16 -9.91
N SER A 238 -0.09 7.90 -9.06
CA SER A 238 0.10 6.61 -8.40
C SER A 238 0.22 6.78 -6.89
N LYS A 239 0.05 5.68 -6.17
CA LYS A 239 0.34 5.57 -4.74
C LYS A 239 1.39 4.49 -4.52
N ARG A 240 2.34 4.80 -3.64
CA ARG A 240 3.37 3.86 -3.19
C ARG A 240 3.33 3.76 -1.67
N LEU A 241 3.49 2.56 -1.14
CA LEU A 241 3.71 2.37 0.28
C LEU A 241 5.19 2.60 0.59
N GLN A 242 5.50 3.60 1.42
CA GLN A 242 6.88 3.90 1.81
C GLN A 242 6.89 4.48 3.23
N ASN A 243 7.82 4.02 4.07
CA ASN A 243 7.95 4.49 5.47
C ASN A 243 6.60 4.47 6.20
N SER A 244 5.83 3.43 5.93
CA SER A 244 4.57 3.14 6.63
C SER A 244 3.40 4.05 6.29
N ALA A 245 3.50 4.76 5.17
CA ALA A 245 2.42 5.57 4.66
C ALA A 245 2.29 5.43 3.13
N TRP A 246 1.05 5.51 2.66
CA TRP A 246 0.78 5.65 1.23
C TRP A 246 1.10 7.07 0.78
N THR A 247 2.16 7.20 -0.01
CA THR A 247 2.58 8.46 -0.60
C THR A 247 2.04 8.57 -2.02
N GLU A 248 1.42 9.71 -2.34
CA GLU A 248 0.99 10.00 -3.71
C GLU A 248 2.19 10.46 -4.54
N ILE A 249 2.28 9.93 -5.75
CA ILE A 249 3.30 10.28 -6.75
C ILE A 249 2.57 10.73 -8.01
N THR A 250 3.02 11.82 -8.60
CA THR A 250 2.55 12.28 -9.91
C THR A 250 3.75 12.41 -10.83
N ALA A 251 3.72 11.72 -11.96
CA ALA A 251 4.80 11.71 -12.95
C ALA A 251 4.23 11.81 -14.38
N ALA A 252 5.04 12.28 -15.33
CA ALA A 252 4.68 12.19 -16.73
C ALA A 252 4.66 10.72 -17.17
N LEU A 253 3.76 10.34 -18.09
CA LEU A 253 3.65 8.97 -18.58
C LEU A 253 4.98 8.47 -19.16
N GLN A 254 5.71 9.32 -19.90
CA GLN A 254 7.02 8.96 -20.46
C GLN A 254 8.03 8.59 -19.37
N ASP A 255 8.02 9.30 -18.24
CA ASP A 255 8.93 9.00 -17.12
C ASP A 255 8.59 7.65 -16.50
N VAL A 256 7.30 7.37 -16.29
CA VAL A 256 6.84 6.06 -15.79
C VAL A 256 7.27 4.94 -16.74
N MET A 257 7.04 5.09 -18.05
CA MET A 257 7.43 4.08 -19.04
C MET A 257 8.94 3.87 -19.13
N MET A 258 9.73 4.94 -18.97
CA MET A 258 11.19 4.84 -19.00
C MET A 258 11.77 4.18 -17.76
N ASN A 259 11.11 4.34 -16.61
CA ASN A 259 11.58 3.84 -15.33
C ASN A 259 10.92 2.55 -14.88
N CYS A 260 9.82 2.13 -15.51
CA CYS A 260 9.21 0.85 -15.21
C CYS A 260 10.05 -0.31 -15.76
N ASP A 261 10.17 -1.38 -14.97
CA ASP A 261 10.63 -2.69 -15.42
C ASP A 261 9.47 -3.68 -15.60
N HIS A 262 8.45 -3.68 -14.73
CA HIS A 262 7.31 -4.60 -14.77
C HIS A 262 5.96 -3.91 -14.53
N VAL A 263 4.94 -4.31 -15.29
CA VAL A 263 3.53 -3.93 -15.08
C VAL A 263 2.67 -5.15 -14.83
N PHE A 264 1.86 -5.10 -13.78
CA PHE A 264 0.92 -6.13 -13.40
C PHE A 264 -0.51 -5.64 -13.59
N TYR A 265 -1.34 -6.43 -14.28
CA TYR A 265 -2.76 -6.12 -14.53
C TYR A 265 -3.57 -7.39 -14.76
N LEU A 266 -4.90 -7.33 -14.61
CA LEU A 266 -5.76 -8.49 -14.87
C LEU A 266 -5.95 -8.73 -16.38
N GLU A 267 -5.83 -10.00 -16.83
CA GLU A 267 -5.87 -10.40 -18.24
C GLU A 267 -7.16 -9.98 -18.96
N ASP A 268 -8.30 -10.07 -18.29
CA ASP A 268 -9.61 -9.71 -18.80
C ASP A 268 -9.96 -8.22 -18.60
N GLU A 269 -9.13 -7.47 -17.86
CA GLU A 269 -9.20 -6.01 -17.66
C GLU A 269 -10.56 -5.47 -17.12
N GLY A 270 -11.45 -6.35 -16.70
CA GLY A 270 -12.76 -6.06 -16.16
C GLY A 270 -12.73 -5.49 -14.74
N ALA A 271 -13.87 -4.96 -14.29
CA ALA A 271 -14.06 -4.49 -12.93
C ALA A 271 -13.80 -5.61 -11.91
N VAL A 272 -13.13 -5.28 -10.80
CA VAL A 272 -13.02 -6.21 -9.67
C VAL A 272 -14.43 -6.41 -9.08
N PRO A 273 -14.87 -7.67 -8.87
CA PRO A 273 -16.22 -7.99 -8.39
C PRO A 273 -16.44 -7.71 -6.90
#